data_AF-A0A2N5D678-F1
#
_entry.id   AF-A0A2N5D678-F1
#
_cell.length_a   1.000
_cell.length_b   1.000
_cell.length_c   1.000
_cell.angle_alpha   90.00
_cell.angle_beta   90.00
_cell.angle_gamma   90.00
#
_symmetry.space_group_name_H-M   'P 1'
#
loop_
_entity.id
_entity.type
_entity.pdbx_description
1 polymer ?
#
loop_
_entity_poly.entity_id
_entity_poly.type
_entity_poly.pdbx_seq_one_letter_code
_entity_poly.pdbx_strand_id
1 'polypeptide(L)'
;MTLHAGGLAAALLLVAATPAAAETLLTRTVGCKIGDAELPGLLERLAAEDQGMKTAVQHLAAPSGALYRLDRPVDALGHVAREIYLSPGRIALVVAGQDLAAVSARLRLTPDPYGPAERRIDDTRKIVAYALHQAPLAGKVLVGCEYESPVAQAWLAPDDAGF
;
A
#
# COMPACT_ATOMS: atom_id res chain seq x y z
N MET A 1 9.90 5.16 -73.73
CA MET A 1 9.15 6.11 -72.88
C MET A 1 8.38 5.31 -71.85
N THR A 2 8.28 5.87 -70.64
CA THR A 2 7.39 5.54 -69.50
C THR A 2 7.66 4.32 -68.61
N LEU A 3 8.12 4.71 -67.41
CA LEU A 3 8.23 4.10 -66.07
C LEU A 3 7.06 3.24 -65.56
N HIS A 4 7.35 2.49 -64.49
CA HIS A 4 6.69 2.41 -63.15
C HIS A 4 6.57 0.94 -62.69
N ALA A 5 6.71 0.56 -61.41
CA ALA A 5 7.16 1.22 -60.20
C ALA A 5 7.38 0.08 -59.18
N GLY A 6 8.49 0.11 -58.43
CA GLY A 6 8.71 -0.78 -57.31
C GLY A 6 7.82 -0.37 -56.13
N GLY A 7 6.86 -1.24 -55.79
CA GLY A 7 6.01 -1.07 -54.61
C GLY A 7 6.68 -1.67 -53.38
N LEU A 8 7.30 -0.82 -52.55
CA LEU A 8 7.66 -1.18 -51.18
C LEU A 8 6.39 -1.29 -50.33
N ALA A 9 6.03 -2.51 -49.94
CA ALA A 9 5.00 -2.75 -48.94
C ALA A 9 5.58 -2.47 -47.55
N ALA A 10 5.25 -1.30 -46.99
CA ALA A 10 5.54 -0.96 -45.60
C ALA A 10 4.53 -1.69 -44.69
N ALA A 11 5.00 -2.70 -43.97
CA ALA A 11 4.24 -3.37 -42.92
C ALA A 11 4.13 -2.45 -41.70
N LEU A 12 2.93 -1.90 -41.47
CA LEU A 12 2.57 -1.15 -40.26
C LEU A 12 2.43 -2.14 -39.08
N LEU A 13 3.44 -2.15 -38.21
CA LEU A 13 3.36 -2.79 -36.89
C LEU A 13 2.45 -1.94 -35.99
N LEU A 14 1.18 -2.34 -35.86
CA LEU A 14 0.30 -1.83 -34.80
C LEU A 14 0.77 -2.41 -33.46
N VAL A 15 1.52 -1.62 -32.70
CA VAL A 15 1.77 -1.88 -31.28
C VAL A 15 0.45 -1.66 -30.54
N ALA A 16 -0.21 -2.75 -30.16
CA ALA A 16 -1.36 -2.70 -29.26
C ALA A 16 -0.87 -2.25 -27.88
N ALA A 17 -1.05 -0.96 -27.56
CA ALA A 17 -0.87 -0.46 -26.21
C ALA A 17 -1.96 -1.08 -25.33
N THR A 18 -1.62 -2.11 -24.54
CA THR A 18 -2.48 -2.56 -23.46
C THR A 18 -2.73 -1.39 -22.53
N PRO A 19 -3.99 -1.00 -22.26
CA PRO A 19 -4.26 0.05 -21.28
C PRO A 19 -3.68 -0.42 -19.94
N ALA A 20 -2.69 0.31 -19.43
CA ALA A 20 -2.23 0.11 -18.07
C ALA A 20 -3.45 0.31 -17.17
N ALA A 21 -3.89 -0.75 -16.50
CA ALA A 21 -4.98 -0.65 -15.54
C ALA A 21 -4.63 0.48 -14.57
N ALA A 22 -5.54 1.43 -14.39
CA ALA A 22 -5.32 2.55 -13.49
C ALA A 22 -4.97 2.02 -12.10
N GLU A 23 -3.92 2.59 -11.49
CA GLU A 23 -3.48 2.22 -10.15
C GLU A 23 -4.60 2.49 -9.14
N THR A 24 -4.92 1.52 -8.28
CA THR A 24 -6.05 1.63 -7.35
C THR A 24 -5.74 2.57 -6.18
N LEU A 25 -6.76 3.07 -5.47
CA LEU A 25 -6.57 3.90 -4.28
C LEU A 25 -5.79 3.15 -3.20
N LEU A 26 -6.12 1.88 -2.96
CA LEU A 26 -5.41 1.08 -1.96
C LEU A 26 -3.93 0.91 -2.31
N THR A 27 -3.62 0.67 -3.59
CA THR A 27 -2.24 0.54 -4.07
C THR A 27 -1.45 1.84 -3.87
N ARG A 28 -2.04 2.99 -4.25
CA ARG A 28 -1.44 4.30 -4.03
C ARG A 28 -1.23 4.61 -2.55
N THR A 29 -2.21 4.26 -1.72
CA THR A 29 -2.21 4.53 -0.28
C THR A 29 -1.10 3.74 0.42
N VAL A 30 -1.00 2.44 0.17
CA VAL A 30 0.05 1.60 0.75
C VAL A 30 1.43 1.96 0.19
N GLY A 31 1.49 2.42 -1.06
CA GLY A 31 2.72 2.85 -1.73
C GLY A 31 3.20 4.28 -1.43
N CYS A 32 2.62 4.98 -0.45
CA CYS A 32 2.92 6.39 -0.13
C CYS A 32 2.72 7.39 -1.28
N LYS A 33 1.71 7.18 -2.13
CA LYS A 33 1.42 8.02 -3.30
C LYS A 33 0.21 8.94 -3.15
N ILE A 34 -0.46 8.93 -2.01
CA ILE A 34 -1.51 9.92 -1.69
C ILE A 34 -0.95 10.99 -0.76
N GLY A 35 -1.44 12.22 -0.87
CA GLY A 35 -1.05 13.33 0.01
C GLY A 35 -2.05 13.59 1.14
N ASP A 36 -1.72 14.52 2.03
CA ASP A 36 -2.54 14.87 3.21
C ASP A 36 -3.97 15.29 2.85
N ALA A 37 -4.15 15.98 1.73
CA ALA A 37 -5.46 16.39 1.23
C ALA A 37 -6.37 15.20 0.87
N GLU A 38 -5.80 14.03 0.63
CA GLU A 38 -6.54 12.80 0.34
C GLU A 38 -6.82 11.96 1.61
N LEU A 39 -6.25 12.29 2.78
CA LEU A 39 -6.46 11.49 3.99
C LEU A 39 -7.88 11.58 4.58
N PRO A 40 -8.58 12.73 4.56
CA PRO A 40 -9.97 12.79 5.01
C PRO A 40 -10.88 11.83 4.23
N GLY A 41 -11.68 11.03 4.94
CA GLY A 41 -12.58 10.04 4.36
C GLY A 41 -11.88 8.84 3.68
N LEU A 42 -10.56 8.69 3.84
CA LEU A 42 -9.80 7.66 3.12
C LEU A 42 -10.32 6.25 3.40
N LEU A 43 -10.57 5.89 4.66
CA LEU A 43 -10.98 4.53 5.03
C LEU A 43 -12.35 4.16 4.44
N GLU A 44 -13.30 5.09 4.39
CA GLU A 44 -14.60 4.90 3.75
C GLU A 44 -14.44 4.65 2.24
N ARG A 45 -13.58 5.42 1.57
CA ARG A 45 -13.30 5.24 0.15
C ARG A 45 -12.58 3.91 -0.13
N LEU A 46 -11.66 3.49 0.73
CA LEU A 46 -11.02 2.17 0.63
C LEU A 46 -12.04 1.05 0.80
N ALA A 47 -12.97 1.18 1.75
CA ALA A 47 -14.06 0.23 1.97
C ALA A 47 -15.09 0.20 0.83
N ALA A 48 -15.22 1.30 0.08
CA ALA A 48 -16.01 1.34 -1.15
C ALA A 48 -15.28 0.66 -2.33
N GLU A 49 -13.94 0.77 -2.40
CA GLU A 49 -13.11 0.14 -3.44
C GLU A 49 -12.97 -1.38 -3.27
N ASP A 50 -12.77 -1.88 -2.05
CA ASP A 50 -12.61 -3.32 -1.74
C ASP A 50 -13.46 -3.68 -0.52
N GLN A 51 -14.35 -4.68 -0.66
CA GLN A 51 -15.26 -5.05 0.42
C GLN A 51 -14.51 -5.62 1.63
N GLY A 52 -13.33 -6.19 1.41
CA GLY A 52 -12.44 -6.69 2.46
C GLY A 52 -11.94 -5.62 3.43
N MET A 53 -12.02 -4.33 3.04
CA MET A 53 -11.68 -3.20 3.90
C MET A 53 -12.86 -2.69 4.75
N LYS A 54 -14.09 -3.21 4.55
CA LYS A 54 -15.27 -2.79 5.33
C LYS A 54 -15.25 -3.25 6.78
N THR A 55 -14.71 -4.43 7.04
CA THR A 55 -14.74 -5.05 8.37
C THR A 55 -13.42 -5.73 8.64
N ALA A 56 -12.80 -5.38 9.75
CA ALA A 56 -11.58 -6.03 10.17
C ALA A 56 -11.86 -7.50 10.50
N VAL A 57 -10.99 -8.40 10.04
CA VAL A 57 -11.04 -9.80 10.44
C VAL A 57 -10.53 -10.00 11.86
N GLN A 58 -9.72 -9.06 12.37
CA GLN A 58 -9.23 -9.06 13.74
C GLN A 58 -8.79 -7.67 14.18
N HIS A 59 -9.11 -7.30 15.42
CA HIS A 59 -8.53 -6.15 16.10
C HIS A 59 -7.44 -6.61 17.07
N LEU A 60 -6.38 -5.82 17.16
CA LEU A 60 -5.22 -6.05 18.01
C LEU A 60 -5.09 -4.89 18.99
N ALA A 61 -4.81 -5.19 20.26
CA ALA A 61 -4.81 -4.18 21.33
C ALA A 61 -3.47 -3.48 21.52
N ALA A 62 -2.34 -4.17 21.35
CA ALA A 62 -1.01 -3.61 21.57
C ALA A 62 0.07 -4.31 20.72
N PRO A 63 0.73 -3.60 19.76
CA PRO A 63 0.32 -2.31 19.22
C PRO A 63 -1.10 -2.37 18.66
N SER A 64 -1.84 -1.26 18.83
CA SER A 64 -3.23 -1.20 18.40
C SER A 64 -3.34 -1.18 16.87
N GLY A 65 -4.29 -1.94 16.35
CA GLY A 65 -4.55 -1.96 14.92
C GLY A 65 -5.64 -2.94 14.52
N ALA A 66 -5.94 -2.95 13.23
CA ALA A 66 -6.96 -3.76 12.61
C ALA A 66 -6.37 -4.49 11.40
N LEU A 67 -6.58 -5.80 11.36
CA LEU A 67 -6.22 -6.65 10.22
C LEU A 67 -7.44 -6.79 9.32
N TYR A 68 -7.24 -6.55 8.02
CA TYR A 68 -8.23 -6.70 6.96
C TYR A 68 -7.77 -7.75 5.97
N ARG A 69 -8.74 -8.42 5.33
CA ARG A 69 -8.47 -9.39 4.26
C ARG A 69 -9.18 -8.96 3.00
N LEU A 70 -8.41 -8.66 1.97
CA LEU A 70 -8.85 -8.11 0.70
C LEU A 70 -9.49 -9.17 -0.20
N ASP A 71 -10.45 -8.72 -1.02
CA ASP A 71 -11.07 -9.56 -2.05
C ASP A 71 -10.04 -9.96 -3.12
N ARG A 72 -9.16 -9.03 -3.50
CA ARG A 72 -8.08 -9.25 -4.47
C ARG A 72 -6.72 -8.87 -3.88
N PRO A 73 -5.62 -9.50 -4.31
CA PRO A 73 -4.29 -9.07 -3.91
C PRO A 73 -4.00 -7.64 -4.39
N VAL A 74 -3.25 -6.90 -3.56
CA VAL A 74 -2.70 -5.58 -3.90
C VAL A 74 -1.19 -5.71 -4.09
N ASP A 75 -0.67 -5.06 -5.13
CA ASP A 75 0.76 -4.95 -5.42
C ASP A 75 1.25 -3.55 -5.08
N ALA A 76 2.02 -3.41 -4.01
CA ALA A 76 2.64 -2.14 -3.65
C ALA A 76 4.07 -2.38 -3.13
N LEU A 77 4.96 -1.43 -3.41
CA LEU A 77 6.35 -1.47 -2.95
C LEU A 77 7.11 -2.75 -3.37
N GLY A 78 6.68 -3.40 -4.46
CA GLY A 78 7.26 -4.63 -4.97
C GLY A 78 6.87 -5.89 -4.19
N HIS A 79 5.76 -5.83 -3.46
CA HIS A 79 5.16 -6.91 -2.68
C HIS A 79 3.69 -7.08 -3.05
N VAL A 80 3.24 -8.33 -3.14
CA VAL A 80 1.85 -8.68 -3.41
C VAL A 80 1.28 -9.36 -2.17
N ALA A 81 0.19 -8.84 -1.62
CA ALA A 81 -0.46 -9.39 -0.44
C ALA A 81 -1.99 -9.24 -0.50
N ARG A 82 -2.68 -10.07 0.28
CA ARG A 82 -4.16 -10.02 0.46
C ARG A 82 -4.57 -9.54 1.85
N GLU A 83 -3.61 -9.18 2.67
CA GLU A 83 -3.84 -8.77 4.06
C GLU A 83 -3.29 -7.36 4.22
N ILE A 84 -4.09 -6.49 4.84
CA ILE A 84 -3.72 -5.13 5.21
C ILE A 84 -3.76 -5.01 6.72
N TYR A 85 -2.69 -4.50 7.31
CA TYR A 85 -2.70 -4.04 8.69
C TYR A 85 -2.82 -2.52 8.71
N LEU A 86 -3.86 -2.03 9.37
CA LEU A 86 -4.09 -0.63 9.64
C LEU A 86 -3.81 -0.37 11.12
N SER A 87 -3.06 0.68 11.43
CA SER A 87 -2.85 1.20 12.78
C SER A 87 -2.88 2.72 12.73
N PRO A 88 -2.93 3.42 13.87
CA PRO A 88 -2.77 4.88 13.90
C PRO A 88 -1.58 5.33 13.04
N GLY A 89 -1.85 6.20 12.08
CA GLY A 89 -0.88 6.78 11.15
C GLY A 89 -0.36 5.85 10.04
N ARG A 90 -0.68 4.55 10.05
CA ARG A 90 0.00 3.56 9.20
C ARG A 90 -0.96 2.60 8.52
N ILE A 91 -0.64 2.27 7.27
CA ILE A 91 -1.31 1.25 6.48
C ILE A 91 -0.26 0.42 5.74
N ALA A 92 -0.29 -0.89 5.94
CA ALA A 92 0.76 -1.80 5.49
C ALA A 92 0.20 -3.10 4.91
N LEU A 93 0.85 -3.61 3.85
CA LEU A 93 0.71 -5.00 3.44
C LEU A 93 1.25 -5.90 4.54
N VAL A 94 0.59 -7.04 4.76
CA VAL A 94 1.12 -8.12 5.58
C VAL A 94 1.80 -9.14 4.66
N VAL A 95 3.12 -9.19 4.70
CA VAL A 95 3.95 -9.99 3.79
C VAL A 95 4.52 -11.21 4.53
N ALA A 96 4.17 -12.41 4.09
CA ALA A 96 4.65 -13.66 4.65
C ALA A 96 5.94 -14.16 3.96
N GLY A 97 6.74 -14.95 4.68
CA GLY A 97 7.92 -15.62 4.12
C GLY A 97 9.04 -14.68 3.69
N GLN A 98 9.08 -13.47 4.23
CA GLN A 98 10.13 -12.48 3.99
C GLN A 98 10.80 -12.12 5.31
N ASP A 99 12.09 -11.80 5.22
CA ASP A 99 12.87 -11.30 6.33
C ASP A 99 12.86 -9.76 6.36
N LEU A 100 12.74 -9.16 7.56
CA LEU A 100 12.66 -7.71 7.71
C LEU A 100 13.92 -7.01 7.20
N ALA A 101 15.11 -7.57 7.44
CA ALA A 101 16.36 -6.97 6.98
C ALA A 101 16.46 -7.02 5.44
N ALA A 102 16.04 -8.11 4.82
CA ALA A 102 15.98 -8.23 3.35
C ALA A 102 15.00 -7.22 2.72
N VAL A 103 13.79 -7.07 3.30
CA VAL A 103 12.81 -6.07 2.88
C VAL A 103 13.36 -4.66 3.04
N SER A 104 13.95 -4.36 4.21
CA SER A 104 14.52 -3.05 4.52
C SER A 104 15.64 -2.68 3.56
N ALA A 105 16.54 -3.63 3.25
CA ALA A 105 17.60 -3.41 2.27
C ALA A 105 17.05 -3.13 0.87
N ARG A 106 16.05 -3.90 0.39
CA ARG A 106 15.43 -3.71 -0.93
C ARG A 106 14.79 -2.32 -1.05
N LEU A 107 14.11 -1.86 0.00
CA LEU A 107 13.41 -0.58 0.03
C LEU A 107 14.31 0.60 0.45
N ARG A 108 15.58 0.32 0.78
CA ARG A 108 16.58 1.27 1.28
C ARG A 108 16.11 2.00 2.53
N LEU A 109 15.58 1.25 3.48
CA LEU A 109 15.09 1.77 4.76
C LEU A 109 16.26 1.90 5.74
N THR A 110 16.26 2.99 6.49
CA THR A 110 17.15 3.20 7.64
C THR A 110 16.55 2.50 8.85
N PRO A 111 17.29 1.63 9.55
CA PRO A 111 16.80 1.02 10.79
C PRO A 111 16.57 2.06 11.89
N ASP A 112 15.47 1.92 12.63
CA ASP A 112 15.19 2.68 13.85
C ASP A 112 15.06 1.70 15.03
N PRO A 113 15.85 1.83 16.11
CA PRO A 113 15.75 0.95 17.28
C PRO A 113 14.43 1.04 18.05
N TYR A 114 13.70 2.15 17.91
CA TYR A 114 12.49 2.48 18.66
C TYR A 114 11.24 2.56 17.76
N GLY A 115 11.38 2.26 16.48
CA GLY A 115 10.30 2.37 15.50
C GLY A 115 10.48 1.42 14.31
N PRO A 116 9.65 1.58 13.27
CA PRO A 116 9.87 0.89 12.01
C PRO A 116 11.19 1.31 11.35
N ALA A 117 11.77 0.41 10.56
CA ALA A 117 12.76 0.84 9.59
C ALA A 117 12.05 1.75 8.57
N GLU A 118 12.63 2.91 8.25
CA GLU A 118 11.94 3.95 7.49
C GLU A 118 12.77 4.56 6.37
N ARG A 119 12.08 5.08 5.35
CA ARG A 119 12.63 5.99 4.36
C ARG A 119 11.64 7.12 4.10
N ARG A 120 12.06 8.34 4.40
CA ARG A 120 11.26 9.55 4.19
C ARG A 120 11.01 9.77 2.69
N ILE A 121 9.76 10.07 2.33
CA ILE A 121 9.36 10.52 0.99
C ILE A 121 9.36 12.05 0.97
N ASP A 122 8.74 12.66 1.97
CA ASP A 122 8.65 14.10 2.20
C ASP A 122 8.38 14.37 3.69
N ASP A 123 7.96 15.59 4.02
CA ASP A 123 7.71 16.00 5.39
C ASP A 123 6.50 15.33 6.05
N THR A 124 5.61 14.69 5.28
CA THR A 124 4.38 14.10 5.81
C THR A 124 4.28 12.59 5.60
N ARG A 125 5.18 11.98 4.82
CA ARG A 125 5.10 10.56 4.44
C ARG A 125 6.43 9.83 4.51
N LYS A 126 6.36 8.58 4.95
CA LYS A 126 7.49 7.66 4.95
C LYS A 126 7.07 6.26 4.52
N ILE A 127 7.94 5.60 3.77
CA ILE A 127 7.83 4.16 3.60
C ILE A 127 8.39 3.50 4.85
N VAL A 128 7.67 2.52 5.39
CA VAL A 128 8.04 1.81 6.63
C VAL A 128 8.02 0.30 6.43
N ALA A 129 8.89 -0.39 7.16
CA ALA A 129 8.80 -1.84 7.37
C ALA A 129 9.08 -2.22 8.82
N TYR A 130 8.29 -3.15 9.35
CA TYR A 130 8.39 -3.61 10.74
C TYR A 130 7.75 -4.99 10.90
N ALA A 131 7.98 -5.63 12.05
CA ALA A 131 7.34 -6.90 12.40
C ALA A 131 6.64 -6.77 13.75
N LEU A 132 5.53 -7.48 13.89
CA LEU A 132 4.83 -7.64 15.17
C LEU A 132 4.87 -9.11 15.57
N HIS A 133 4.99 -9.37 16.88
CA HIS A 133 5.16 -10.73 17.40
C HIS A 133 3.85 -11.41 17.78
N GLN A 134 2.74 -10.68 17.81
CA GLN A 134 1.42 -11.23 18.10
C GLN A 134 0.84 -12.00 16.91
N ALA A 135 0.12 -13.09 17.19
CA ALA A 135 -0.71 -13.75 16.17
C ALA A 135 -1.82 -12.79 15.70
N PRO A 136 -2.17 -12.78 14.40
CA PRO A 136 -1.69 -13.66 13.32
C PRO A 136 -0.54 -13.04 12.51
N LEU A 137 0.14 -12.02 13.04
CA LEU A 137 1.21 -11.28 12.36
C LEU A 137 2.61 -11.84 12.65
N ALA A 138 2.73 -12.71 13.65
CA ALA A 138 3.98 -13.37 14.02
C ALA A 138 4.67 -14.01 12.80
N GLY A 139 5.96 -13.68 12.60
CA GLY A 139 6.76 -14.19 11.49
C GLY A 139 6.45 -13.56 10.13
N LYS A 140 5.66 -12.48 10.09
CA LYS A 140 5.37 -11.69 8.88
C LYS A 140 6.01 -10.30 8.98
N VAL A 141 6.22 -9.67 7.82
CA VAL A 141 6.70 -8.29 7.72
C VAL A 141 5.56 -7.40 7.28
N LEU A 142 5.37 -6.29 7.98
CA LEU A 142 4.46 -5.22 7.63
C LEU A 142 5.21 -4.21 6.78
N VAL A 143 4.72 -3.93 5.57
CA VAL A 143 5.38 -3.02 4.61
C VAL A 143 4.37 -2.06 4.05
N GLY A 144 4.61 -0.76 4.16
CA GLY A 144 3.65 0.22 3.64
C GLY A 144 4.03 1.65 3.92
N CYS A 145 3.01 2.45 4.20
CA CYS A 145 3.14 3.88 4.40
C CYS A 145 2.79 4.32 5.82
N GLU A 146 3.59 5.25 6.33
CA GLU A 146 3.27 6.09 7.47
C GLU A 146 2.95 7.50 7.00
N TYR A 147 1.84 8.04 7.51
CA TYR A 147 1.38 9.41 7.31
C TYR A 147 1.52 10.17 8.63
N GLU A 148 2.41 11.16 8.67
CA GLU A 148 2.67 12.04 9.83
C GLU A 148 1.55 13.11 9.93
N SER A 149 0.28 12.67 9.99
CA SER A 149 -0.91 13.53 9.98
C SER A 149 -1.86 13.22 11.13
N PRO A 150 -2.42 14.22 11.83
CA PRO A 150 -3.43 14.00 12.88
C PRO A 150 -4.64 13.19 12.40
N VAL A 151 -5.06 13.39 11.13
CA VAL A 151 -6.19 12.64 10.54
C VAL A 151 -5.87 11.15 10.46
N ALA A 152 -4.63 10.81 10.08
CA ALA A 152 -4.20 9.42 10.01
C ALA A 152 -3.97 8.81 11.40
N GLN A 153 -3.48 9.59 12.36
CA GLN A 153 -3.32 9.14 13.75
C GLN A 153 -4.66 8.84 14.42
N ALA A 154 -5.74 9.51 14.01
CA ALA A 154 -7.09 9.21 14.48
C ALA A 154 -7.73 7.98 13.83
N TRP A 155 -7.07 7.33 12.85
CA TRP A 155 -7.58 6.08 12.31
C TRP A 155 -7.72 5.03 13.41
N LEU A 156 -8.88 4.39 13.48
CA LEU A 156 -9.27 3.42 14.51
C LEU A 156 -9.50 4.00 15.91
N ALA A 157 -9.47 5.33 16.08
CA ALA A 157 -10.10 5.93 17.25
C ALA A 157 -11.59 5.51 17.25
N PRO A 158 -12.18 5.17 18.41
CA PRO A 158 -13.63 5.09 18.47
C PRO A 158 -14.18 6.43 17.98
N ASP A 159 -15.18 6.39 17.11
CA ASP A 159 -15.92 7.61 16.80
C ASP A 159 -16.35 8.19 18.15
N ASP A 160 -15.93 9.41 18.46
CA ASP A 160 -16.49 10.21 19.56
C ASP A 160 -17.94 10.56 19.20
N ALA A 161 -18.79 9.55 18.99
CA ALA A 161 -20.23 9.67 19.00
C ALA A 161 -20.63 9.73 20.47
N GLY A 162 -20.47 10.92 21.03
CA GLY A 162 -20.98 11.24 22.35
C GLY A 162 -22.47 10.88 22.45
N PHE A 163 -22.78 10.07 23.45
CA PHE A 163 -23.97 10.18 24.29
C PHE A 163 -23.56 9.85 25.72
#